data_AF-A0A3N7ZW36-F1
#
_entry.id   AF-A0A3N7ZW36-F1
#
_cell.length_a   1.000
_cell.length_b   1.000
_cell.length_c   1.000
_cell.angle_alpha   90.00
_cell.angle_beta   90.00
_cell.angle_gamma   90.00
#
_symmetry.space_group_name_H-M   'P 1'
#
loop_
_entity.id
_entity.type
_entity.pdbx_description
1 polymer ?
#
loop_
_entity_poly.entity_id
_entity_poly.type
_entity_poly.pdbx_seq_one_letter_code
_entity_poly.pdbx_strand_id
1 'polypeptide(L)'
;MIDTAHLSKDLSVECRRLFLRGCRGVTNVGQVMRPLVNVEVWVPYEHSTSQDDDLAGVVDYGIMRDAVLKADSLTVERFISTTLDQLAKRPVVRVRVEVIDQRSGKVIDAGCRSTVA
;
A
#
# COMPACT_ATOMS: atom_id res chain seq x y z
N MET A 1 -18.83 -0.14 -13.48
CA MET A 1 -18.67 -0.29 -12.02
C MET A 1 -17.94 -1.61 -11.81
N ILE A 2 -16.61 -1.58 -11.71
CA ILE A 2 -15.80 -2.81 -11.66
C ILE A 2 -15.91 -3.36 -10.24
N ASP A 3 -16.49 -4.56 -10.13
CA ASP A 3 -16.75 -5.23 -8.87
C ASP A 3 -15.41 -5.56 -8.19
N THR A 4 -15.14 -4.83 -7.11
CA THR A 4 -13.85 -4.81 -6.43
C THR A 4 -13.54 -6.14 -5.75
N ALA A 5 -14.59 -6.93 -5.46
CA ALA A 5 -14.53 -8.25 -4.84
C ALA A 5 -14.21 -9.35 -5.86
N HIS A 6 -14.69 -9.23 -7.10
CA HIS A 6 -14.36 -10.19 -8.17
C HIS A 6 -12.87 -10.11 -8.53
N LEU A 7 -12.35 -8.88 -8.67
CA LEU A 7 -10.93 -8.65 -8.99
C LEU A 7 -9.99 -9.22 -7.92
N SER A 8 -10.38 -9.17 -6.62
CA SER A 8 -9.56 -9.77 -5.56
C SER A 8 -9.51 -11.30 -5.60
N LYS A 9 -10.53 -11.97 -6.17
CA LYS A 9 -10.58 -13.43 -6.26
C LYS A 9 -9.67 -13.92 -7.38
N ASP A 10 -9.69 -13.26 -8.54
CA ASP A 10 -8.85 -13.60 -9.69
C ASP A 10 -7.36 -13.32 -9.41
N LEU A 11 -7.05 -12.18 -8.76
CA LEU A 11 -5.69 -11.84 -8.36
C LEU A 11 -5.08 -12.84 -7.36
N SER A 12 -5.87 -13.58 -6.59
CA SER A 12 -5.34 -14.53 -5.61
C SER A 12 -4.67 -15.77 -6.23
N VAL A 13 -4.99 -16.05 -7.51
CA VAL A 13 -4.44 -17.19 -8.25
C VAL A 13 -3.04 -16.88 -8.78
N GLU A 14 -2.80 -15.63 -9.22
CA GLU A 14 -1.57 -15.23 -9.90
C GLU A 14 -0.68 -14.30 -9.05
N CYS A 15 -1.22 -13.71 -7.98
CA CYS A 15 -0.52 -12.79 -7.13
C CYS A 15 -0.45 -13.25 -5.67
N ARG A 16 0.69 -12.97 -5.05
CA ARG A 16 0.84 -12.95 -3.60
C ARG A 16 0.31 -11.63 -3.05
N ARG A 17 -0.57 -11.70 -2.06
CA ARG A 17 -0.99 -10.51 -1.29
C ARG A 17 -0.05 -10.28 -0.11
N LEU A 18 0.55 -9.10 -0.05
CA LEU A 18 1.32 -8.61 1.09
C LEU A 18 0.55 -7.49 1.79
N PHE A 19 0.71 -7.41 3.11
CA PHE A 19 0.03 -6.40 3.90
C PHE A 19 0.95 -5.83 4.97
N LEU A 20 0.84 -4.53 5.17
CA LEU A 20 1.41 -3.77 6.28
C LEU A 20 0.24 -3.21 7.08
N ARG A 21 0.18 -3.49 8.38
CA ARG A 21 -0.91 -3.03 9.25
C ARG A 21 -0.38 -2.10 10.33
N GLY A 22 -1.12 -1.03 10.59
CA GLY A 22 -0.84 -0.13 11.70
C GLY A 22 0.52 0.57 11.61
N CYS A 23 1.03 0.80 10.40
CA CYS A 23 2.28 1.53 10.23
C CYS A 23 2.06 2.99 10.65
N ARG A 24 2.89 3.48 11.57
CA ARG A 24 2.83 4.89 11.96
C ARG A 24 3.43 5.73 10.84
N GLY A 25 2.58 6.50 10.18
CA GLY A 25 3.06 7.52 9.24
C GLY A 25 3.77 8.63 10.01
N VAL A 26 4.90 9.10 9.49
CA VAL A 26 5.49 10.38 9.91
C VAL A 26 4.78 11.44 9.08
N THR A 27 3.53 11.70 9.41
CA THR A 27 2.70 12.63 8.66
C THR A 27 2.43 13.85 9.51
N ASN A 28 2.74 15.02 8.98
CA ASN A 28 2.23 16.29 9.50
C ASN A 28 0.81 16.58 9.01
N VAL A 29 0.02 15.53 8.70
CA VAL A 29 -1.35 15.64 8.20
C VAL A 29 -2.18 16.36 9.25
N GLY A 30 -2.43 17.65 9.00
CA GLY A 30 -3.10 18.55 9.94
C GLY A 30 -2.46 18.63 11.34
N GLN A 31 -1.16 18.89 11.46
CA GLN A 31 -0.41 19.30 12.67
C GLN A 31 -0.54 18.49 14.00
N VAL A 32 -1.51 17.58 14.19
CA VAL A 32 -1.81 16.97 15.51
C VAL A 32 -2.23 15.50 15.43
N MET A 33 -2.36 14.90 14.25
CA MET A 33 -2.69 13.47 14.13
C MET A 33 -1.49 12.63 13.69
N ARG A 34 -1.21 11.56 14.44
CA ARG A 34 -0.38 10.43 14.00
C ARG A 34 -1.31 9.31 13.54
N PRO A 35 -1.75 9.29 12.28
CA PRO A 35 -2.62 8.22 11.80
C PRO A 35 -1.86 6.89 11.73
N LEU A 36 -2.63 5.82 11.85
CA LEU A 36 -2.17 4.47 11.50
C LEU A 36 -2.45 4.25 10.01
N VAL A 37 -1.50 3.65 9.31
CA VAL A 37 -1.63 3.39 7.88
C VAL A 37 -1.60 1.89 7.65
N ASN A 38 -2.61 1.39 6.95
CA ASN A 38 -2.59 0.06 6.38
C ASN A 38 -2.25 0.14 4.89
N VAL A 39 -1.43 -0.78 4.42
CA VAL A 39 -1.13 -0.95 3.00
C VAL A 39 -1.35 -2.41 2.65
N GLU A 40 -2.01 -2.64 1.53
CA GLU A 40 -2.10 -3.95 0.90
C GLU A 40 -1.60 -3.85 -0.53
N VAL A 41 -0.74 -4.79 -0.92
CA VAL A 41 -0.24 -4.89 -2.30
C VAL A 41 -0.45 -6.31 -2.82
N TRP A 42 -0.77 -6.42 -4.10
CA TRP A 42 -0.82 -7.68 -4.82
C TRP A 42 0.34 -7.70 -5.81
N VAL A 43 1.22 -8.68 -5.64
CA VAL A 43 2.47 -8.84 -6.38
C VAL A 43 2.37 -10.14 -7.16
N PRO A 44 2.62 -10.17 -8.49
CA PRO A 44 2.68 -11.42 -9.24
C PRO A 44 3.67 -12.39 -8.59
N TYR A 45 3.37 -13.70 -8.60
CA TYR A 45 4.24 -14.67 -7.93
C TYR A 45 5.68 -14.63 -8.45
N GLU A 46 5.85 -14.44 -9.76
CA GLU A 46 7.14 -14.25 -10.46
C GLU A 46 7.98 -13.09 -9.90
N HIS A 47 7.35 -12.08 -9.28
CA HIS A 47 8.02 -10.91 -8.68
C HIS A 47 8.01 -10.95 -7.14
N SER A 48 7.55 -12.06 -6.55
CA SER A 48 7.37 -12.22 -5.10
C SER A 48 8.30 -13.25 -4.44
N THR A 49 8.99 -14.06 -5.25
CA THR A 49 9.94 -15.10 -4.81
C THR A 49 11.34 -14.73 -5.29
N SER A 50 12.28 -14.50 -4.36
CA SER A 50 13.70 -14.42 -4.68
C SER A 50 14.11 -15.77 -5.27
N GLN A 51 14.43 -15.82 -6.57
CA GLN A 51 14.99 -17.03 -7.17
C GLN A 51 16.47 -17.23 -6.80
N ASP A 52 17.18 -16.19 -6.32
CA ASP A 52 18.65 -16.22 -6.15
C ASP A 52 19.17 -15.48 -4.90
N ASP A 53 18.45 -15.50 -3.77
CA ASP A 53 18.84 -14.79 -2.52
C ASP A 53 19.04 -13.26 -2.68
N ASP A 54 18.59 -12.72 -3.83
CA ASP A 54 18.62 -11.29 -4.14
C ASP A 54 17.33 -10.62 -3.62
N LEU A 55 17.48 -9.88 -2.52
CA LEU A 55 16.39 -9.06 -1.95
C LEU A 55 16.05 -7.85 -2.84
N ALA A 56 16.92 -7.42 -3.76
CA ALA A 56 16.70 -6.20 -4.54
C ALA A 56 15.55 -6.34 -5.55
N GLY A 57 15.25 -7.56 -6.00
CA GLY A 57 14.20 -7.87 -6.98
C GLY A 57 12.81 -8.15 -6.39
N VAL A 58 12.68 -8.27 -5.06
CA VAL A 58 11.42 -8.69 -4.43
C VAL A 58 10.63 -7.52 -3.87
N VAL A 59 9.33 -7.51 -4.13
CA VAL A 59 8.42 -6.60 -3.44
C VAL A 59 8.19 -7.12 -2.02
N ASP A 60 8.71 -6.42 -1.01
CA ASP A 60 8.63 -6.80 0.40
C ASP A 60 7.90 -5.76 1.29
N TYR A 61 7.89 -6.02 2.59
CA TYR A 61 7.30 -5.14 3.59
C TYR A 61 8.10 -3.84 3.80
N GLY A 62 9.40 -3.84 3.52
CA GLY A 62 10.27 -2.67 3.59
C GLY A 62 9.84 -1.61 2.59
N ILE A 63 9.50 -2.01 1.37
CA ILE A 63 9.00 -1.09 0.33
C ILE A 63 7.69 -0.41 0.75
N MET A 64 6.75 -1.16 1.34
CA MET A 64 5.49 -0.60 1.84
C MET A 64 5.75 0.43 2.95
N ARG A 65 6.62 0.10 3.90
CA ARG A 65 7.00 1.00 4.99
C ARG A 65 7.68 2.25 4.44
N ASP A 66 8.63 2.10 3.53
CA ASP A 66 9.38 3.21 2.96
C ASP A 66 8.48 4.15 2.16
N ALA A 67 7.49 3.62 1.42
CA ALA A 67 6.50 4.43 0.72
C ALA A 67 5.68 5.29 1.71
N VAL A 68 5.22 4.69 2.81
CA VAL A 68 4.49 5.40 3.88
C VAL A 68 5.36 6.46 4.55
N LEU A 69 6.65 6.18 4.81
CA LEU A 69 7.56 7.13 5.44
C LEU A 69 7.98 8.27 4.51
N LYS A 70 8.06 8.03 3.20
CA LYS A 70 8.43 9.04 2.19
C LYS A 70 7.25 9.92 1.77
N ALA A 71 6.01 9.49 2.00
CA ALA A 71 4.81 10.20 1.56
C ALA A 71 4.42 11.39 2.47
N ASP A 72 5.37 12.06 3.14
CA ASP A 72 5.06 13.16 4.05
C ASP A 72 4.24 14.25 3.35
N SER A 73 3.09 14.58 3.94
CA SER A 73 2.12 15.51 3.38
C SER A 73 1.26 16.13 4.46
N LEU A 74 0.71 17.31 4.17
CA LEU A 74 -0.18 18.05 5.07
C LEU A 74 -1.64 17.59 4.99
N THR A 75 -2.02 16.83 3.96
CA THR A 75 -3.39 16.32 3.76
C THR A 75 -3.42 14.81 3.58
N VAL A 76 -4.50 14.16 4.05
CA VAL A 76 -4.71 12.71 3.93
C VAL A 76 -4.74 12.28 2.46
N GLU A 77 -5.49 13.00 1.62
CA GLU A 77 -5.64 12.68 0.20
C GLU A 77 -4.29 12.68 -0.54
N ARG A 78 -3.46 13.70 -0.32
CA ARG A 78 -2.15 13.81 -0.96
C ARG A 78 -1.17 12.78 -0.42
N PHE A 79 -1.23 12.46 0.87
CA PHE A 79 -0.49 11.34 1.46
C PHE A 79 -0.85 10.00 0.78
N ILE A 80 -2.14 9.70 0.64
CA ILE A 80 -2.63 8.49 -0.01
C ILE A 80 -2.17 8.45 -1.47
N SER A 81 -2.39 9.53 -2.21
CA SER A 81 -1.97 9.65 -3.62
C SER A 81 -0.47 9.42 -3.80
N THR A 82 0.36 10.07 -2.97
CA THR A 82 1.82 9.92 -3.00
C THR A 82 2.24 8.49 -2.67
N THR A 83 1.64 7.86 -1.66
CA THR A 83 1.93 6.47 -1.28
C THR A 83 1.57 5.51 -2.42
N LEU A 84 0.40 5.70 -3.04
CA LEU A 84 -0.03 4.91 -4.21
C LEU A 84 0.93 5.08 -5.39
N ASP A 85 1.35 6.31 -5.70
CA ASP A 85 2.29 6.60 -6.79
C ASP A 85 3.68 5.98 -6.55
N GLN A 86 4.16 5.97 -5.31
CA GLN A 86 5.44 5.33 -4.97
C GLN A 86 5.37 3.81 -5.13
N LEU A 87 4.27 3.20 -4.70
CA LEU A 87 4.09 1.75 -4.80
C LEU A 87 3.77 1.30 -6.23
N ALA A 88 3.07 2.11 -7.01
CA ALA A 88 2.79 1.82 -8.41
C ALA A 88 4.03 1.80 -9.33
N LYS A 89 5.18 2.32 -8.86
CA LYS A 89 6.48 2.20 -9.57
C LYS A 89 7.13 0.82 -9.42
N ARG A 90 6.53 -0.06 -8.63
CA ARG A 90 7.02 -1.42 -8.35
C ARG A 90 6.21 -2.42 -9.16
N PRO A 91 6.70 -3.67 -9.35
CA PRO A 91 5.94 -4.72 -10.04
C PRO A 91 4.79 -5.22 -9.15
N VAL A 92 3.78 -4.36 -8.96
CA VAL A 92 2.55 -4.62 -8.23
C VAL A 92 1.39 -4.48 -9.21
N VAL A 93 0.40 -5.35 -9.11
CA VAL A 93 -0.82 -5.27 -9.94
C VAL A 93 -1.86 -4.40 -9.25
N ARG A 94 -1.83 -4.37 -7.92
CA ARG A 94 -2.79 -3.62 -7.14
C ARG A 94 -2.19 -3.14 -5.83
N VAL A 95 -2.57 -1.92 -5.45
CA VAL A 95 -2.20 -1.29 -4.19
C VAL A 95 -3.44 -0.70 -3.55
N ARG A 96 -3.60 -0.91 -2.26
CA ARG A 96 -4.62 -0.28 -1.43
C ARG A 96 -3.97 0.35 -0.20
N VAL A 97 -4.33 1.58 0.11
CA VAL A 97 -3.84 2.32 1.27
C VAL A 97 -5.05 2.78 2.07
N GLU A 98 -5.05 2.52 3.37
CA GLU A 98 -6.07 3.02 4.30
C GLU A 98 -5.38 3.88 5.36
N VAL A 99 -5.97 5.03 5.66
CA VAL A 99 -5.55 5.91 6.73
C VAL A 99 -6.57 5.80 7.85
N ILE A 100 -6.11 5.42 9.03
CA ILE A 100 -6.92 5.11 10.20
C ILE A 100 -6.61 6.12 11.30
N ASP A 101 -7.67 6.66 11.89
CA ASP A 101 -7.56 7.50 13.07
C ASP A 101 -7.16 6.62 14.26
N GLN A 102 -5.97 6.89 14.83
CA GLN A 102 -5.41 6.07 15.90
C GLN A 102 -6.30 6.03 17.16
N ARG A 103 -7.10 7.08 17.40
CA ARG A 103 -7.90 7.22 18.64
C ARG A 103 -9.23 6.46 18.56
N SER A 104 -9.91 6.57 17.43
CA SER A 104 -11.23 6.00 17.18
C SER A 104 -11.15 4.65 16.47
N GLY A 105 -10.01 4.31 15.88
CA GLY A 105 -9.81 3.10 15.07
C GLY A 105 -10.57 3.13 13.75
N LYS A 106 -11.19 4.26 13.37
CA LYS A 106 -11.98 4.39 12.16
C LYS A 106 -11.11 4.73 10.96
N VAL A 107 -11.45 4.20 9.80
CA VAL A 107 -10.87 4.62 8.52
C VAL A 107 -11.31 6.05 8.26
N ILE A 108 -10.33 6.95 8.14
CA ILE A 108 -10.54 8.36 7.77
C ILE A 108 -10.77 8.44 6.28
N ASP A 109 -9.90 7.77 5.52
CA ASP A 109 -9.94 7.73 4.06
C ASP A 109 -9.15 6.52 3.55
N ALA A 110 -9.42 6.12 2.31
CA ALA A 110 -8.72 5.02 1.66
C ALA A 110 -8.63 5.23 0.15
N GLY A 111 -7.50 4.81 -0.42
CA GLY A 111 -7.27 4.82 -1.86
C GLY A 111 -6.91 3.44 -2.39
N CYS A 112 -7.22 3.20 -3.66
CA CYS A 112 -6.82 2.00 -4.37
C CYS A 112 -6.33 2.38 -5.77
N ARG A 113 -5.25 1.75 -6.22
CA ARG A 113 -4.79 1.82 -7.60
C ARG A 113 -4.52 0.42 -8.12
N SER A 114 -4.97 0.15 -9.34
CA SER A 114 -4.60 -1.05 -10.08
C SER A 114 -3.72 -0.63 -11.25
N THR A 115 -2.66 -1.38 -11.48
CA THR A 115 -1.76 -1.25 -12.61
C THR A 115 -2.05 -2.43 -13.52
N VAL A 116 -2.30 -2.15 -14.80
CA VAL A 116 -2.41 -3.22 -15.80
C VAL A 116 -0.99 -3.75 -15.99
N ALA A 117 -0.79 -5.02 -15.65
CA ALA A 117 0.44 -5.75 -15.95
C ALA A 117 0.60 -5.90 -17.47
#